data_AF-A0A8B6E2T9-F1
#
_entry.id   AF-A0A8B6E2T9-F1
#
_cell.length_a   1.000
_cell.length_b   1.000
_cell.length_c   1.000
_cell.angle_alpha   90.00
_cell.angle_beta   90.00
_cell.angle_gamma   90.00
#
_symmetry.space_group_name_H-M   'P 1'
#
loop_
_entity.id
_entity.type
_entity.pdbx_description
1 polymer ?
#
loop_
_entity_poly.entity_id
_entity_poly.type
_entity_poly.pdbx_seq_one_letter_code
_entity_poly.pdbx_strand_id
1 'polypeptide(L)'
;MCNKHEGHSSIYPKCDHGELSQDRQWLEEGSVPYKRMKAVVESIQYLLTDVPKLSPAYQTYALEVFNSVVNNFAPKSTHFFYSSMLTRLCVLHYKENCNRDRAFTKDGVQCFSMVYPKSKKGKEAVVKSRPSPATYDYVLLIKQAVVS
;
A
#
# COMPACT_ATOMS: atom_id res chain seq x y z
N MET A 1 19.51 -8.38 15.87
CA MET A 1 18.74 -7.82 17.01
C MET A 1 19.19 -8.55 18.26
N CYS A 2 19.41 -7.84 19.35
CA CYS A 2 19.78 -8.44 20.63
C CYS A 2 18.51 -8.87 21.37
N ASN A 3 18.62 -9.86 22.23
CA ASN A 3 17.51 -10.31 23.07
C ASN A 3 17.31 -9.34 24.25
N LYS A 4 16.66 -8.19 24.00
CA LYS A 4 16.36 -7.18 25.03
C LYS A 4 14.85 -6.98 25.13
N HIS A 5 14.31 -7.36 26.28
CA HIS A 5 12.89 -7.23 26.63
C HIS A 5 12.68 -6.30 27.85
N GLU A 6 13.70 -5.52 28.20
CA GLU A 6 13.72 -4.60 29.33
C GLU A 6 14.20 -3.22 28.85
N GLY A 7 13.91 -2.16 29.61
CA GLY A 7 14.34 -0.79 29.26
C GLY A 7 13.47 -0.11 28.20
N HIS A 8 12.19 -0.48 28.17
CA HIS A 8 11.16 0.12 27.32
C HIS A 8 10.96 1.63 27.55
N SER A 9 10.61 2.37 26.50
CA SER A 9 10.30 3.80 26.60
C SER A 9 8.86 4.02 27.07
N SER A 10 8.53 5.24 27.52
CA SER A 10 7.15 5.59 27.92
C SER A 10 6.12 5.40 26.79
N ILE A 11 6.57 5.47 25.53
CA ILE A 11 5.74 5.31 24.33
C ILE A 11 5.51 3.82 24.01
N TYR A 12 6.48 2.96 24.33
CA TYR A 12 6.42 1.52 24.07
C TYR A 12 6.76 0.73 25.34
N PRO A 13 5.83 0.64 26.31
CA PRO A 13 6.10 0.13 27.65
C PRO A 13 6.37 -1.39 27.71
N LYS A 14 6.02 -2.13 26.65
CA LYS A 14 6.23 -3.58 26.55
C LYS A 14 6.54 -3.99 25.11
N CYS A 15 7.15 -5.15 24.94
CA CYS A 15 7.26 -5.82 23.65
C CYS A 15 5.88 -6.15 23.06
N ASP A 16 5.71 -5.91 21.76
CA ASP A 16 4.46 -6.16 21.03
C ASP A 16 4.35 -7.59 20.45
N HIS A 17 5.35 -8.43 20.72
CA HIS A 17 5.34 -9.83 20.30
C HIS A 17 4.91 -10.75 21.46
N GLY A 18 4.36 -11.91 21.10
CA GLY A 18 4.11 -13.00 22.06
C GLY A 18 5.39 -13.71 22.49
N GLU A 19 5.26 -14.89 23.10
CA GLU A 19 6.40 -15.71 23.51
C GLU A 19 7.27 -16.09 22.30
N LEU A 20 8.56 -15.78 22.39
CA LEU A 20 9.50 -16.08 21.32
C LEU A 20 10.08 -17.48 21.52
N SER A 21 10.21 -18.23 20.43
CA SER A 21 10.88 -19.54 20.45
C SER A 21 12.29 -19.42 21.01
N GLN A 22 12.65 -20.32 21.94
CA GLN A 22 13.96 -20.34 22.59
C GLN A 22 15.11 -20.70 21.63
N ASP A 23 14.81 -21.27 20.46
CA ASP A 23 15.80 -21.65 19.44
C ASP A 23 16.24 -20.48 18.54
N ARG A 24 15.82 -19.24 18.84
CA ARG A 24 16.22 -18.08 18.06
C ARG A 24 17.68 -17.71 18.39
N GLN A 25 18.53 -17.71 17.37
CA GLN A 25 19.89 -17.18 17.47
C GLN A 25 19.87 -15.64 17.51
N TRP A 26 20.24 -15.09 18.66
CA TRP A 26 20.33 -13.65 18.87
C TRP A 26 21.74 -13.14 18.60
N LEU A 27 21.85 -11.87 18.18
CA LEU A 27 23.16 -11.22 18.08
C LEU A 27 23.60 -10.79 19.48
N GLU A 28 24.83 -11.15 19.85
CA GLU A 28 25.48 -10.65 21.06
C GLU A 28 25.98 -9.22 20.86
N GLU A 29 25.77 -8.35 21.85
CA GLU A 29 26.24 -6.98 21.81
C GLU A 29 27.77 -6.94 21.76
N GLY A 30 28.31 -6.15 20.83
CA GLY A 30 29.77 -6.03 20.65
C GLY A 30 30.42 -7.13 19.82
N SER A 31 29.69 -8.21 19.47
CA SER A 31 30.14 -9.22 18.52
C SER A 31 30.45 -8.61 17.14
N VAL A 32 31.30 -9.28 16.35
CA VAL A 32 31.60 -8.88 14.97
C VAL A 32 30.34 -8.73 14.10
N PRO A 33 29.38 -9.69 14.09
CA PRO A 33 28.15 -9.51 13.31
C PRO A 33 27.28 -8.36 13.81
N TYR A 34 27.24 -8.10 15.14
CA TYR A 34 26.55 -6.94 15.69
C TYR A 34 27.14 -5.61 15.20
N LYS A 35 28.47 -5.47 15.24
CA LYS A 35 29.17 -4.25 14.79
C LYS A 35 28.96 -4.00 13.29
N ARG A 36 29.02 -5.05 12.46
CA ARG A 36 28.76 -4.94 11.02
C ARG A 36 27.31 -4.52 10.74
N MET A 37 26.35 -5.13 11.42
CA MET A 37 24.94 -4.76 11.29
C MET A 37 24.70 -3.31 11.70
N LYS A 38 25.23 -2.90 12.85
CA LYS A 38 25.13 -1.53 13.36
C LYS A 38 25.73 -0.53 12.38
N ALA A 39 26.91 -0.82 11.85
CA ALA A 39 27.55 0.02 10.83
C ALA A 39 26.69 0.15 9.56
N VAL A 40 26.02 -0.91 9.08
CA VAL A 40 25.12 -0.84 7.92
C VAL A 40 23.89 0.02 8.23
N VAL A 41 23.27 -0.16 9.39
CA VAL A 41 22.08 0.60 9.79
C VAL A 41 22.42 2.09 9.99
N GLU A 42 23.56 2.40 10.59
CA GLU A 42 23.99 3.78 10.87
C GLU A 42 24.61 4.48 9.66
N SER A 43 25.27 3.76 8.75
CA SER A 43 25.91 4.37 7.56
C SER A 43 24.91 4.75 6.47
N ILE A 44 23.77 4.06 6.38
CA ILE A 44 22.76 4.33 5.37
C ILE A 44 21.82 5.40 5.90
N GLN A 45 22.21 6.67 5.72
CA GLN A 45 21.40 7.87 6.03
C GLN A 45 19.93 7.73 5.56
N TYR A 46 19.72 7.03 4.44
CA TYR A 46 18.40 6.82 3.85
C TYR A 46 17.53 5.82 4.63
N LEU A 47 18.12 4.83 5.31
CA LEU A 47 17.36 3.78 5.99
C LEU A 47 16.52 4.37 7.13
N LEU A 48 17.09 5.29 7.90
CA LEU A 48 16.36 6.01 8.95
C LEU A 48 15.25 6.91 8.39
N THR A 49 15.42 7.47 7.19
CA THR A 49 14.36 8.26 6.53
C THR A 49 13.31 7.42 5.82
N ASP A 50 13.66 6.20 5.43
CA ASP A 50 12.79 5.32 4.65
C ASP A 50 11.94 4.42 5.56
N VAL A 51 12.44 4.04 6.74
CA VAL A 51 11.67 3.27 7.74
C VAL A 51 10.33 3.94 8.08
N PRO A 52 10.24 5.26 8.33
CA PRO A 52 8.95 5.94 8.52
C PRO A 52 8.05 5.90 7.28
N LYS A 53 8.62 5.94 6.07
CA LYS A 53 7.86 5.90 4.80
C LYS A 53 7.31 4.50 4.49
N LEU A 54 7.90 3.46 5.07
CA LEU A 54 7.40 2.08 5.00
C LEU A 54 6.19 1.85 5.91
N SER A 55 5.91 2.75 6.86
CA SER A 55 4.75 2.64 7.73
C SER A 55 3.46 2.85 6.91
N PRO A 56 2.46 1.95 7.05
CA PRO A 56 1.15 2.13 6.43
C PRO A 56 0.47 3.46 6.84
N ALA A 57 0.79 3.98 8.03
CA ALA A 57 0.19 5.19 8.57
C ALA A 57 0.49 6.45 7.74
N TYR A 58 1.61 6.48 7.01
CA TYR A 58 2.00 7.61 6.16
C TYR A 58 1.77 7.32 4.66
N GLN A 59 1.22 6.16 4.31
CA GLN A 59 0.98 5.79 2.92
C GLN A 59 -0.35 6.38 2.41
N THR A 60 -0.29 7.42 1.59
CA THR A 60 -1.50 8.09 1.04
C THR A 60 -2.07 7.42 -0.20
N TYR A 61 -1.41 6.41 -0.74
CA TYR A 61 -1.77 5.79 -2.03
C TYR A 61 -3.23 5.32 -2.08
N ALA A 62 -3.69 4.56 -1.09
CA ALA A 62 -5.05 4.03 -1.07
C ALA A 62 -6.11 5.16 -0.99
N LEU A 63 -5.81 6.20 -0.22
CA LEU A 63 -6.67 7.38 -0.07
C LEU A 63 -6.72 8.20 -1.37
N GLU A 64 -5.59 8.36 -2.06
CA GLU A 64 -5.51 9.03 -3.36
C GLU A 64 -6.31 8.29 -4.43
N VAL A 65 -6.21 6.95 -4.46
CA VAL A 65 -6.99 6.11 -5.38
C VAL A 65 -8.49 6.26 -5.08
N PHE A 66 -8.90 6.22 -3.81
CA PHE A 66 -10.29 6.42 -3.43
C PHE A 66 -10.81 7.80 -3.86
N ASN A 67 -10.05 8.86 -3.59
CA ASN A 67 -10.41 10.22 -4.03
C ASN A 67 -10.50 10.34 -5.56
N SER A 68 -9.64 9.64 -6.30
CA SER A 68 -9.75 9.58 -7.77
C SER A 68 -11.04 8.89 -8.21
N VAL A 69 -11.45 7.81 -7.55
CA VAL A 69 -12.73 7.14 -7.82
C VAL A 69 -13.90 8.08 -7.54
N VAL A 70 -13.91 8.74 -6.37
CA VAL A 70 -14.95 9.72 -6.02
C VAL A 70 -15.05 10.82 -7.08
N ASN A 71 -13.93 11.37 -7.53
CA ASN A 71 -13.93 12.41 -8.58
C ASN A 71 -14.49 11.91 -9.92
N ASN A 72 -14.33 10.63 -10.26
CA ASN A 72 -14.88 10.04 -11.49
C ASN A 72 -16.40 9.87 -11.43
N PHE A 73 -16.94 9.47 -10.28
CA PHE A 73 -18.37 9.23 -10.10
C PHE A 73 -19.15 10.50 -9.73
N ALA A 74 -18.52 11.42 -8.99
CA ALA A 74 -19.10 12.67 -8.51
C ALA A 74 -18.14 13.84 -8.79
N PRO A 75 -17.93 14.22 -10.06
CA PRO A 75 -17.09 15.35 -10.39
C PRO A 75 -17.70 16.63 -9.78
N LYS A 76 -16.82 17.49 -9.23
CA LYS A 76 -17.23 18.73 -8.53
C LYS A 76 -18.12 19.66 -9.38
N SER A 77 -18.06 19.54 -10.71
CA SER A 77 -18.86 20.32 -11.66
C SER A 77 -20.30 19.85 -11.81
N THR A 78 -20.65 18.64 -11.35
CA THR A 78 -22.01 18.11 -11.42
C THR A 78 -22.78 18.46 -10.16
N HIS A 79 -23.79 19.33 -10.29
CA HIS A 79 -24.69 19.71 -9.20
C HIS A 79 -25.56 18.50 -8.82
N PHE A 80 -25.27 17.94 -7.64
CA PHE A 80 -25.81 16.73 -7.04
C PHE A 80 -27.26 16.36 -7.41
N PHE A 81 -27.41 15.28 -8.18
CA PHE A 81 -28.58 14.42 -8.05
C PHE A 81 -28.13 13.08 -7.45
N TYR A 82 -28.85 12.67 -6.40
CA TYR A 82 -28.74 11.37 -5.73
C TYR A 82 -27.38 11.02 -5.08
N SER A 83 -26.92 11.90 -4.19
CA SER A 83 -25.69 11.74 -3.39
C SER A 83 -25.53 10.34 -2.79
N SER A 84 -26.59 9.77 -2.21
CA SER A 84 -26.57 8.46 -1.55
C SER A 84 -26.29 7.28 -2.51
N MET A 85 -26.77 7.32 -3.75
CA MET A 85 -26.54 6.26 -4.74
C MET A 85 -25.14 6.37 -5.34
N LEU A 86 -24.67 7.60 -5.59
CA LEU A 86 -23.29 7.86 -6.00
C LEU A 86 -22.30 7.39 -4.93
N THR A 87 -22.54 7.68 -3.65
CA THR A 87 -21.67 7.21 -2.56
C THR A 87 -21.62 5.68 -2.49
N ARG A 88 -22.78 5.00 -2.59
CA ARG A 88 -22.83 3.53 -2.57
C ARG A 88 -22.10 2.91 -3.77
N LEU A 89 -22.29 3.47 -4.96
CA LEU A 89 -21.66 2.95 -6.19
C LEU A 89 -20.14 3.20 -6.19
N CYS A 90 -19.67 4.36 -5.71
CA CYS A 90 -18.24 4.66 -5.53
C CYS A 90 -17.56 3.63 -4.63
N VAL A 91 -18.17 3.34 -3.48
CA VAL A 91 -17.61 2.42 -2.49
C VAL A 91 -17.57 1.00 -3.03
N LEU A 92 -18.62 0.55 -3.71
CA LEU A 92 -18.65 -0.77 -4.34
C LEU A 92 -17.59 -0.89 -5.44
N HIS A 93 -17.49 0.12 -6.32
CA HIS A 93 -16.46 0.13 -7.36
C HIS A 93 -15.04 0.08 -6.77
N TYR A 94 -14.79 0.86 -5.71
CA TYR A 94 -13.49 0.86 -5.03
C TYR A 94 -13.17 -0.48 -4.37
N LYS A 95 -14.11 -1.08 -3.63
CA LYS A 95 -13.90 -2.39 -3.00
C LYS A 95 -13.55 -3.48 -4.01
N GLU A 96 -14.24 -3.49 -5.14
CA GLU A 96 -14.01 -4.45 -6.22
C GLU A 96 -12.66 -4.22 -6.93
N ASN A 97 -12.30 -2.96 -7.20
CA ASN A 97 -11.21 -2.64 -8.13
C ASN A 97 -9.91 -2.09 -7.49
N CYS A 98 -9.87 -1.88 -6.16
CA CYS A 98 -8.71 -1.30 -5.48
C CYS A 98 -7.47 -2.21 -5.52
N ASN A 99 -7.66 -3.53 -5.36
CA ASN A 99 -6.56 -4.51 -5.26
C ASN A 99 -6.54 -5.46 -6.46
N ARG A 100 -6.62 -4.89 -7.67
CA ARG A 100 -6.57 -5.69 -8.89
C ARG A 100 -5.21 -6.35 -9.07
N ASP A 101 -5.25 -7.64 -9.40
CA ASP A 101 -4.07 -8.41 -9.75
C ASP A 101 -3.35 -7.84 -10.98
N ARG A 102 -2.10 -8.26 -11.15
CA ARG A 102 -1.30 -7.89 -12.32
C ARG A 102 -1.90 -8.52 -13.57
N ALA A 103 -1.89 -7.77 -14.67
CA ALA A 103 -2.31 -8.28 -15.97
C ALA A 103 -1.26 -9.25 -16.51
N PHE A 104 -1.73 -10.35 -17.09
CA PHE A 104 -0.92 -11.33 -17.81
C PHE A 104 -1.38 -11.41 -19.26
N THR A 105 -0.42 -11.62 -20.16
CA THR A 105 -0.67 -11.97 -21.57
C THR A 105 -1.23 -13.40 -21.66
N LYS A 106 -1.81 -13.78 -22.80
CA LYS A 106 -2.31 -15.15 -23.05
C LYS A 106 -1.25 -16.23 -22.81
N ASP A 107 0.02 -15.88 -22.99
CA ASP A 107 1.18 -16.76 -22.79
C ASP A 107 1.69 -16.77 -21.34
N GLY A 108 0.97 -16.18 -20.38
CA GLY A 108 1.34 -16.15 -18.96
C GLY A 108 2.43 -15.15 -18.60
N VAL A 109 2.82 -14.25 -19.50
CA VAL A 109 3.84 -13.22 -19.27
C VAL A 109 3.21 -11.98 -18.63
N GLN A 110 3.83 -11.43 -17.58
CA GLN A 110 3.34 -10.20 -16.92
C GLN A 110 3.38 -8.99 -17.86
N CYS A 111 2.29 -8.25 -17.91
CA CYS A 111 2.19 -7.01 -18.66
C CYS A 111 2.74 -5.83 -17.85
N PHE A 112 3.53 -4.98 -18.51
CA PHE A 112 4.05 -3.75 -17.96
C PHE A 112 3.63 -2.55 -18.83
N SER A 113 3.54 -1.39 -18.21
CA SER A 113 3.24 -0.12 -18.86
C SER A 113 4.38 0.87 -18.56
N MET A 114 4.84 1.57 -19.60
CA MET A 114 5.82 2.63 -19.46
C MET A 114 5.10 3.93 -19.08
N VAL A 115 5.44 4.50 -17.92
CA VAL A 115 4.81 5.70 -17.38
C VAL A 115 5.87 6.77 -17.16
N TYR A 116 5.57 8.00 -17.54
CA TYR A 116 6.43 9.16 -17.28
C TYR A 116 5.96 9.90 -16.02
N PRO A 117 6.60 9.73 -14.86
CA PRO A 117 6.14 10.34 -13.63
C PRO A 117 6.30 11.86 -13.68
N LYS A 118 5.31 12.60 -13.18
CA LYS A 118 5.38 14.08 -13.06
C LYS A 118 6.59 14.53 -12.23
N SER A 119 6.97 13.77 -11.20
CA SER A 119 8.15 14.04 -10.36
C SER A 119 9.46 14.06 -11.15
N LYS A 120 9.54 13.31 -12.26
CA LYS A 120 10.70 13.25 -13.15
C LYS A 120 10.60 14.21 -14.34
N LYS A 121 9.59 15.11 -14.34
CA LYS A 121 9.36 16.12 -15.39
C LYS A 121 9.33 15.52 -16.81
N GLY A 122 8.86 14.28 -16.94
CA GLY A 122 8.80 13.58 -18.22
C GLY A 122 10.15 13.17 -18.83
N LYS A 123 11.27 13.36 -18.12
CA LYS A 123 12.62 13.04 -18.65
C LYS A 123 12.98 11.56 -18.52
N GLU A 124 12.42 10.88 -17.52
CA GLU A 124 12.68 9.48 -17.26
C GLU A 124 11.37 8.70 -17.30
N ALA A 125 11.39 7.59 -18.04
CA ALA A 125 10.30 6.64 -18.08
C ALA A 125 10.50 5.60 -16.97
N VAL A 126 9.42 5.30 -16.24
CA VAL A 126 9.40 4.25 -15.21
C VAL A 126 8.45 3.15 -15.66
N VAL A 127 8.94 1.91 -15.65
CA VAL A 127 8.14 0.73 -15.95
C VAL A 127 7.31 0.39 -14.72
N LYS A 128 5.98 0.34 -14.88
CA LYS A 128 5.04 -0.07 -13.83
C LYS A 128 4.31 -1.33 -14.25
N SER A 129 4.01 -2.20 -13.30
CA SER A 129 3.14 -3.36 -13.58
C SER A 129 1.75 -2.86 -13.96
N ARG A 130 1.18 -3.46 -15.02
CA ARG A 130 -0.16 -3.11 -15.48
C ARG A 130 -1.17 -3.91 -14.66
N PRO A 131 -2.16 -3.28 -13.99
CA PRO A 131 -3.24 -4.02 -13.34
C PRO A 131 -4.16 -4.65 -14.38
N SER A 132 -4.87 -5.71 -13.99
CA SER A 132 -5.92 -6.34 -14.78
C SER A 132 -7.05 -5.33 -15.13
N PRO A 133 -7.86 -5.61 -16.16
CA PRO A 133 -9.03 -4.79 -16.47
C PRO A 133 -9.98 -4.66 -15.27
N ALA A 134 -10.65 -3.51 -15.15
CA ALA A 134 -11.63 -3.31 -14.08
C ALA A 134 -12.87 -4.18 -14.31
N THR A 135 -13.42 -4.74 -13.24
CA THR A 135 -14.66 -5.53 -13.24
C THR A 135 -15.84 -4.63 -12.83
N TYR A 136 -17.02 -4.94 -13.38
CA TYR A 136 -18.24 -4.15 -13.20
C TYR A 136 -19.46 -5.03 -12.86
N ASP A 137 -19.24 -6.27 -12.43
CA ASP A 137 -20.30 -7.26 -12.19
C ASP A 137 -21.30 -6.79 -11.12
N TYR A 138 -20.83 -6.00 -10.15
CA TYR A 138 -21.67 -5.35 -9.15
C TYR A 138 -22.76 -4.45 -9.76
N VAL A 139 -22.57 -3.89 -10.96
CA VAL A 139 -23.58 -3.07 -11.65
C VAL A 139 -24.78 -3.93 -12.07
N LEU A 140 -24.53 -5.17 -12.52
CA LEU A 140 -25.60 -6.10 -12.92
C LEU A 140 -26.43 -6.52 -11.71
N LEU A 141 -25.77 -6.82 -10.58
CA LEU A 141 -26.44 -7.14 -9.32
C LEU A 141 -27.33 -5.98 -8.83
N ILE A 142 -26.84 -4.74 -8.89
CA ILE A 142 -27.63 -3.56 -8.51
C ILE A 142 -28.82 -3.37 -9.45
N LYS A 143 -28.63 -3.55 -10.77
CA LYS A 143 -29.73 -3.43 -11.74
C LYS A 143 -30.83 -4.46 -11.46
N GLN A 144 -30.49 -5.69 -11.12
CA GLN A 144 -31.46 -6.73 -10.76
C GLN A 144 -32.20 -6.38 -9.46
N ALA A 145 -31.48 -5.89 -8.44
CA ALA A 145 -32.06 -5.52 -7.15
C ALA A 145 -32.97 -4.28 -7.19
N VAL A 146 -32.82 -3.39 -8.17
CA VAL A 146 -33.65 -2.18 -8.31
C VAL A 146 -34.92 -2.44 -9.14
N VAL A 147 -34.95 -3.52 -9.92
CA VAL A 147 -36.08 -3.89 -10.79
C VAL A 147 -37.00 -4.94 -10.12
N SER A 148 -36.68 -5.36 -8.90
CA SER A 148 -37.52 -6.23 -8.05
C SER A 148 -38.31 -5.43 -7.02
#